data_AF-A0AA90QQF7-F1
#
_entry.id   AF-A0AA90QQF7-F1
#
_cell.length_a   1.000
_cell.length_b   1.000
_cell.length_c   1.000
_cell.angle_alpha   90.00
_cell.angle_beta   90.00
_cell.angle_gamma   90.00
#
_symmetry.space_group_name_H-M   'P 1'
#
loop_
_entity.id
_entity.type
_entity.pdbx_description
1 polymer ?
#
loop_
_entity_poly.entity_id
_entity_poly.type
_entity_poly.pdbx_seq_one_letter_code
_entity_poly.pdbx_strand_id
1 'polypeptide(L)'
;MSRGILLAFGNDIDGGNGRVTILDLRGRRPSLTTLADGLAEPVSGAVRDGQVIVVESLFGILFGKRGGQATEPFAQRSIALPAPPAEAAVTGTAF
;
A
#
# COMPACT_ATOMS: atom_id res chain seq x y z
N MET A 1 -19.17 -3.66 -14.01
CA MET A 1 -18.55 -3.28 -12.71
C MET A 1 -17.04 -3.38 -12.87
N SER A 2 -16.30 -2.34 -12.49
CA SER A 2 -14.85 -2.29 -12.69
C SER A 2 -14.14 -3.39 -11.90
N ARG A 3 -13.53 -4.33 -12.60
CA ARG A 3 -12.54 -5.25 -12.03
C ARG A 3 -11.26 -4.45 -11.83
N GLY A 4 -10.90 -4.16 -10.59
CA GLY A 4 -9.81 -3.24 -10.31
C GLY A 4 -9.14 -3.52 -8.98
N ILE A 5 -8.03 -2.83 -8.76
CA ILE A 5 -7.33 -2.77 -7.48
C ILE A 5 -7.50 -1.34 -6.97
N LEU A 6 -7.87 -1.21 -5.69
CA LEU A 6 -7.82 0.05 -4.97
C LEU A 6 -6.68 -0.02 -3.94
N LEU A 7 -5.92 1.07 -3.83
CA LEU A 7 -4.97 1.26 -2.75
C LEU A 7 -5.62 2.09 -1.64
N ALA A 8 -5.58 1.58 -0.42
CA ALA A 8 -5.96 2.30 0.78
C ALA A 8 -4.71 2.68 1.56
N PHE A 9 -4.55 3.97 1.86
CA PHE A 9 -3.46 4.52 2.67
C PHE A 9 -4.03 4.83 4.06
N GLY A 10 -3.61 4.04 5.05
CA GLY A 10 -4.06 4.20 6.42
C GLY A 10 -2.99 4.90 7.24
N ASN A 11 -3.34 6.01 7.87
CA ASN A 11 -2.50 6.67 8.87
C ASN A 11 -2.95 6.28 10.27
N ASP A 12 -1.98 6.03 11.15
CA ASP A 12 -2.22 5.99 12.59
C ASP A 12 -2.26 7.42 13.14
N ILE A 13 -3.16 7.69 14.09
CA ILE A 13 -3.39 9.02 14.67
C ILE A 13 -2.15 9.49 15.43
N ASP A 14 -1.47 8.56 16.11
CA ASP A 14 -0.24 8.84 16.87
C ASP A 14 1.02 8.77 16.00
N GLY A 15 0.88 8.34 14.75
CA GLY A 15 1.96 8.29 13.77
C GLY A 15 2.87 7.07 13.84
N GLY A 16 3.58 6.79 12.74
CA GLY A 16 4.64 5.76 12.72
C GLY A 16 4.17 4.32 12.48
N ASN A 17 2.85 4.08 12.40
CA ASN A 17 2.25 2.80 12.03
C ASN A 17 1.32 2.92 10.81
N GLY A 18 1.73 3.75 9.86
CA GLY A 18 1.06 3.86 8.58
C GLY A 18 1.08 2.55 7.80
N ARG A 19 0.05 2.31 6.99
CA ARG A 19 -0.10 1.10 6.20
C ARG A 19 -0.59 1.39 4.78
N VAL A 20 -0.21 0.52 3.85
CA VAL A 20 -0.80 0.44 2.51
C VAL A 20 -1.51 -0.89 2.40
N THR A 21 -2.80 -0.86 2.08
CA THR A 21 -3.62 -2.05 1.89
C THR A 21 -4.18 -2.07 0.47
N ILE A 22 -4.07 -3.23 -0.18
CA ILE A 22 -4.69 -3.52 -1.46
C ILE A 22 -6.11 -4.04 -1.20
N LEU A 23 -7.11 -3.39 -1.80
CA LEU A 23 -8.44 -3.94 -1.98
C LEU A 23 -8.53 -4.53 -3.39
N ASP A 24 -8.55 -5.86 -3.48
CA ASP A 24 -8.69 -6.57 -4.75
C ASP A 24 -10.19 -6.81 -5.04
N LEU A 25 -10.68 -6.21 -6.13
CA LEU A 25 -12.06 -6.33 -6.60
C LEU A 25 -12.18 -7.21 -7.86
N ARG A 26 -11.10 -7.89 -8.27
CA ARG A 26 -11.07 -8.71 -9.49
C ARG A 26 -11.77 -10.05 -9.28
N GLY A 27 -11.73 -10.58 -8.06
CA GLY A 27 -12.36 -11.84 -7.67
C GLY A 27 -13.87 -11.71 -7.40
N ARG A 28 -14.53 -12.86 -7.19
CA ARG A 28 -15.97 -12.91 -6.84
C ARG A 28 -16.27 -12.29 -5.47
N ARG A 29 -15.29 -12.28 -4.56
CA ARG A 29 -15.35 -11.66 -3.25
C ARG A 29 -14.20 -10.67 -3.12
N PRO A 30 -14.47 -9.40 -2.73
CA PRO A 30 -13.42 -8.47 -2.39
C PRO A 30 -12.49 -9.05 -1.31
N SER A 31 -11.19 -8.81 -1.44
CA SER A 31 -10.20 -9.18 -0.42
C SER A 31 -9.29 -8.00 -0.10
N LEU A 32 -8.81 -7.98 1.16
CA LEU A 32 -7.86 -6.98 1.65
C LEU A 32 -6.52 -7.66 1.95
N THR A 33 -5.44 -7.09 1.43
CA THR A 33 -4.07 -7.54 1.71
C THR A 33 -3.22 -6.35 2.10
N THR A 34 -2.62 -6.38 3.29
CA THR A 34 -1.63 -5.38 3.68
C THR A 34 -0.36 -5.59 2.85
N LEU A 35 0.01 -4.57 2.10
CA LEU A 35 1.21 -4.57 1.26
C LEU A 35 2.44 -4.13 2.06
N ALA A 36 2.27 -3.13 2.91
CA ALA A 36 3.30 -2.64 3.82
C ALA A 36 2.67 -2.03 5.07
N ASP A 37 3.42 -2.08 6.16
CA ASP A 37 3.15 -1.42 7.43
C ASP A 37 4.42 -0.72 7.94
N GLY A 38 4.35 -0.08 9.12
CA GLY A 38 5.46 0.69 9.68
C GLY A 38 5.85 1.93 8.85
N LEU A 39 4.93 2.43 8.04
CA LEU A 39 5.13 3.67 7.27
C LEU A 39 4.94 4.88 8.18
N ALA A 40 5.62 5.98 7.88
CA ALA A 40 5.60 7.16 8.75
C ALA A 40 4.22 7.85 8.74
N GLU A 41 3.80 8.33 7.58
CA GLU A 41 2.48 8.94 7.29
C GLU A 41 2.13 8.79 5.80
N PRO A 42 1.79 7.60 5.28
CA PRO A 42 1.35 7.44 3.90
C PRO A 42 0.10 8.28 3.60
N VAL A 43 0.17 9.17 2.62
CA VAL A 43 -0.95 10.07 2.26
C VAL A 43 -1.53 9.76 0.89
N SER A 44 -0.73 9.24 -0.03
CA SER A 44 -1.17 8.89 -1.38
C SER A 44 -0.16 7.97 -2.06
N GLY A 45 -0.46 7.58 -3.30
CA GLY A 45 0.45 6.79 -4.11
C GLY A 45 -0.15 6.35 -5.43
N ALA A 46 0.67 5.70 -6.24
CA ALA A 46 0.29 5.16 -7.54
C ALA A 46 0.96 3.82 -7.81
N VAL A 47 0.35 3.01 -8.68
CA VAL A 47 0.97 1.80 -9.20
C VAL A 47 1.70 2.11 -10.49
N ARG A 48 2.97 1.72 -10.59
CA ARG A 48 3.78 1.85 -11.81
C ARG A 48 4.78 0.70 -11.87
N ASP A 49 4.90 0.05 -13.01
CA ASP A 49 5.96 -0.94 -13.29
C ASP A 49 6.10 -2.03 -12.22
N GLY A 50 4.96 -2.55 -11.72
CA GLY A 50 4.94 -3.59 -10.67
C GLY A 50 5.30 -3.10 -9.27
N GLN A 51 5.36 -1.78 -9.07
CA GLN A 51 5.62 -1.13 -7.78
C GLN A 51 4.42 -0.30 -7.35
N VAL A 52 4.21 -0.18 -6.04
CA VAL A 52 3.44 0.90 -5.44
C VAL A 52 4.42 1.99 -5.01
N ILE A 53 4.30 3.16 -5.62
CA ILE A 53 5.01 4.37 -5.22
C ILE A 53 4.12 5.07 -4.19
N VAL A 54 4.59 5.13 -2.95
CA VAL A 54 3.90 5.75 -1.81
C VAL A 54 4.49 7.13 -1.58
N VAL A 55 3.64 8.12 -1.37
CA VAL A 55 3.98 9.44 -0.86
C VAL A 55 3.73 9.44 0.64
N GLU A 56 4.78 9.69 1.42
CA GLU A 56 4.71 9.83 2.87
C GLU A 56 4.82 11.32 3.25
N SER A 57 3.92 11.80 4.11
CA SER A 57 4.04 13.13 4.69
C SER A 57 5.14 13.16 5.76
N LEU A 58 5.89 14.25 5.78
CA LEU A 58 6.91 14.53 6.79
C LEU A 58 6.48 15.68 7.72
N PHE A 59 5.20 16.08 7.71
CA PHE A 59 4.72 17.18 8.54
C PHE A 59 4.84 16.91 10.03
N GLY A 60 4.69 15.65 10.47
CA GLY A 60 4.99 15.26 11.85
C GLY A 60 6.42 15.64 12.27
N ILE A 61 7.41 15.52 11.38
CA ILE A 61 8.80 15.87 11.66
C ILE A 61 9.01 17.39 11.53
N LEU A 62 8.53 18.00 10.43
CA LEU A 62 8.70 19.43 10.16
C LEU A 62 8.09 20.33 11.24
N PHE A 63 6.95 19.92 11.81
CA PHE A 63 6.28 20.66 12.89
C PHE A 63 6.65 20.16 14.29
N GLY A 64 7.72 19.38 14.42
CA GLY A 64 8.28 18.97 15.72
C GLY A 64 7.40 18.02 16.53
N LYS A 65 6.40 17.38 15.92
CA LYS A 65 5.57 16.35 16.56
C LYS A 65 6.28 15.00 16.66
N ARG A 66 7.34 14.79 15.87
CA ARG A 66 8.19 13.60 15.87
C ARG A 66 9.66 13.98 15.74
N GLY A 67 10.53 13.16 16.33
CA GLY A 67 11.97 13.29 16.16
C GLY A 67 12.42 12.95 14.73
N GLY A 68 13.51 13.57 14.29
CA GLY A 68 14.09 13.36 12.97
C GLY A 68 14.49 14.66 12.29
N GLN A 69 15.01 14.56 11.07
CA GLN A 69 15.33 15.69 10.23
C GLN A 69 14.63 15.51 8.87
N ALA A 70 13.76 16.45 8.52
CA ALA A 70 13.12 16.53 7.23
C ALA A 70 13.44 17.89 6.59
N THR A 71 13.87 17.87 5.33
CA THR A 71 14.12 19.09 4.54
C THR A 71 12.97 19.41 3.59
N GLU A 72 12.08 18.45 3.36
CA GLU A 72 10.96 18.53 2.42
C GLU A 72 9.66 18.04 3.09
N PRO A 73 8.48 18.48 2.62
CA PRO A 73 7.19 18.08 3.21
C PRO A 73 6.76 16.64 2.88
N PHE A 74 7.36 16.04 1.86
CA PHE A 74 7.01 14.70 1.38
C PHE A 74 8.25 13.88 1.03
N ALA A 75 8.18 12.58 1.29
CA ALA A 75 9.12 11.58 0.80
C ALA A 75 8.40 10.55 -0.09
N GLN A 76 9.16 9.87 -0.94
CA GLN A 76 8.66 8.74 -1.71
C GLN A 76 9.26 7.42 -1.22
N ARG A 77 8.46 6.37 -1.24
CA ARG A 77 8.88 4.98 -0.99
C ARG A 77 8.28 4.06 -2.03
N SER A 78 9.10 3.20 -2.62
CA SER A 78 8.65 2.17 -3.56
C SER A 78 8.49 0.83 -2.86
N ILE A 79 7.37 0.16 -3.10
CA ILE A 79 7.08 -1.17 -2.56
C ILE A 79 6.73 -2.09 -3.73
N ALA A 80 7.41 -3.23 -3.82
CA ALA A 80 7.09 -4.22 -4.85
C ALA A 80 5.67 -4.77 -4.65
N LEU A 81 4.87 -4.82 -5.71
CA LEU A 81 3.62 -5.57 -5.67
C LEU A 81 3.95 -7.06 -5.61
N PRO A 82 3.31 -7.83 -4.71
CA PRO A 82 3.41 -9.28 -4.78
C PRO A 82 2.89 -9.74 -6.13
N ALA A 83 3.61 -10.66 -6.77
CA ALA A 83 3.10 -11.33 -7.95
C ALA A 83 1.72 -11.90 -7.62
N PRO A 84 0.74 -11.83 -8.55
CA PRO A 84 -0.52 -12.53 -8.34
C PRO A 84 -0.18 -13.99 -8.02
N PRO A 85 -0.80 -14.60 -6.99
CA PRO A 85 -0.58 -16.01 -6.73
C PRO A 85 -0.84 -16.75 -8.05
N ALA A 86 0.12 -17.59 -8.46
CA ALA A 86 -0.06 -18.43 -9.63
C ALA A 86 -1.40 -19.12 -9.46
N GLU A 87 -2.33 -18.88 -10.41
CA GLU A 87 -3.63 -19.50 -10.41
C GLU A 87 -3.36 -21.01 -10.30
N ALA A 88 -3.66 -21.58 -9.13
CA ALA A 88 -3.34 -22.97 -8.85
C ALA A 88 -3.98 -23.76 -9.99
N ALA A 89 -3.13 -24.40 -10.81
CA ALA A 89 -3.59 -25.16 -11.96
C ALA A 89 -4.64 -26.14 -11.44
N VAL A 90 -5.91 -25.82 -11.70
CA VAL A 90 -7.00 -26.75 -11.45
C VAL A 90 -6.84 -27.78 -12.57
N THR A 91 -5.99 -28.76 -12.33
CA THR A 91 -6.00 -30.03 -13.05
C THR A 91 -7.32 -30.70 -12.71
N GLY A 92 -8.36 -30.30 -13.41
CA GLY A 92 -9.61 -31.03 -13.49
C GLY A 92 -9.36 -32.27 -14.34
N THR A 93 -8.93 -33.37 -13.72
CA THR A 93 -9.16 -34.70 -14.28
C THR A 93 -10.59 -35.09 -13.96
N ALA A 94 -11.43 -35.13 -15.00
CA ALA A 94 -12.76 -35.69 -14.97
C ALA A 94 -12.72 -37.17 -14.56
N PHE A 95 -13.74 -37.60 -13.80
CA PHE A 95 -14.13 -39.00 -13.65
C PHE A 95 -15.20 -39.33 -14.69
#